data_AF-A0A9D1AFL1-F1
#
_entry.id   AF-A0A9D1AFL1-F1
#
_cell.length_a   1.000
_cell.length_b   1.000
_cell.length_c   1.000
_cell.angle_alpha   90.00
_cell.angle_beta   90.00
_cell.angle_gamma   90.00
#
_symmetry.space_group_name_H-M   'P 1'
#
loop_
_entity.id
_entity.type
_entity.pdbx_description
1 polymer ?
#
loop_
_entity_poly.entity_id
_entity_poly.type
_entity_poly.pdbx_seq_one_letter_code
_entity_poly.pdbx_strand_id
1 'polypeptide(L)'
;MKKLLKLVLVAAAVLCCLSFAACEQRETTIIHTVRTVGTYSGYRVDCVWFEHKDANVVAVVEEYTVDDVYIQTFPDPSYKYLVYLNDKDWVHLNIAYEEGLITHDDLLAIAEAEAPYDNLKNDEEW
;
A
#
# COMPACT_ATOMS: atom_id res chain seq x y z
N MET A 1 -9.76 21.40 -53.18
CA MET A 1 -8.99 20.73 -52.11
C MET A 1 -8.11 21.74 -51.34
N LYS A 2 -8.72 22.69 -50.60
CA LYS A 2 -7.99 23.70 -49.79
C LYS A 2 -8.65 24.01 -48.44
N LYS A 3 -9.72 23.31 -48.07
CA LYS A 3 -10.49 23.55 -46.83
C LYS A 3 -10.32 22.46 -45.76
N LEU A 4 -9.69 21.33 -46.08
CA LEU A 4 -9.51 20.20 -45.16
C LEU A 4 -8.25 20.30 -44.27
N LEU A 5 -7.32 21.20 -44.58
CA LEU A 5 -6.05 21.31 -43.83
C LEU A 5 -6.15 22.17 -42.56
N LYS A 6 -7.21 22.96 -42.39
CA LYS A 6 -7.34 23.90 -41.25
C LYS A 6 -7.99 23.29 -40.01
N LEU A 7 -8.64 22.13 -40.12
CA LEU A 7 -9.31 21.51 -38.97
C LEU A 7 -8.37 20.68 -38.09
N VAL A 8 -7.25 20.19 -38.64
CA VAL A 8 -6.32 19.32 -37.90
C VAL A 8 -5.43 20.12 -36.92
N LEU A 9 -5.18 21.40 -37.19
CA LEU A 9 -4.31 22.25 -36.35
C LEU A 9 -4.99 22.79 -35.08
N VAL A 10 -6.32 22.82 -35.02
CA VAL A 10 -7.04 23.31 -33.81
C VAL A 10 -7.21 22.19 -32.78
N ALA A 11 -7.29 20.92 -33.22
CA ALA A 11 -7.38 19.78 -32.30
C ALA A 11 -6.07 19.51 -31.55
N ALA A 12 -4.91 19.78 -32.16
CA ALA A 12 -3.61 19.58 -31.51
C ALA A 12 -3.24 20.68 -30.50
N ALA A 13 -3.81 21.88 -30.61
CA ALA A 13 -3.53 22.98 -29.68
C ALA A 13 -4.37 22.95 -28.40
N VAL A 14 -5.56 22.32 -28.43
CA VAL A 14 -6.43 22.19 -27.24
C VAL A 14 -6.04 20.99 -26.37
N LEU A 15 -5.33 19.99 -26.93
CA LEU A 15 -4.90 18.81 -26.17
C LEU A 15 -3.61 19.03 -25.34
N CYS A 16 -2.83 20.09 -25.62
CA CYS A 16 -1.56 20.35 -24.93
C CYS A 16 -1.65 21.30 -23.73
N CYS A 17 -2.82 21.86 -23.42
CA CYS A 17 -3.00 22.83 -22.32
C CYS A 17 -3.74 22.28 -21.10
N LEU A 18 -4.03 20.97 -21.07
CA LEU A 18 -4.62 20.27 -19.93
C LEU A 18 -3.64 19.32 -19.25
N SER A 19 -2.33 19.55 -19.41
CA SER A 19 -1.31 18.95 -18.53
C SER A 19 -1.42 19.59 -17.15
N PHE A 20 -2.45 19.15 -16.42
CA PHE A 20 -2.48 18.97 -14.99
C PHE A 20 -1.56 19.93 -14.22
N ALA A 21 -2.03 21.17 -14.04
CA ALA A 21 -1.86 21.82 -12.75
C ALA A 21 -2.76 21.11 -11.72
N ALA A 22 -2.62 19.79 -11.58
CA ALA A 22 -2.91 19.15 -10.32
C ALA A 22 -1.73 19.55 -9.45
N CYS A 23 -1.98 20.57 -8.62
CA CYS A 23 -1.12 20.85 -7.50
C CYS A 23 -1.08 19.55 -6.70
N GLU A 24 -0.03 18.74 -6.91
CA GLU A 24 0.31 17.62 -6.03
C GLU A 24 0.59 18.25 -4.67
N GLN A 25 -0.46 18.38 -3.86
CA GLN A 25 -0.29 18.43 -2.44
C GLN A 25 0.24 17.04 -2.09
N ARG A 26 1.56 16.88 -2.17
CA ARG A 26 2.27 15.70 -1.68
C ARG A 26 2.02 15.68 -0.18
N GLU A 27 0.90 15.09 0.22
CA GLU A 27 0.70 14.58 1.56
C GLU A 27 1.95 13.74 1.86
N THR A 28 2.81 14.27 2.71
CA THR A 28 4.08 13.64 3.01
C THR A 28 3.76 12.50 3.97
N THR A 29 3.38 11.35 3.43
CA THR A 29 3.15 10.16 4.23
C THR A 29 4.49 9.70 4.80
N ILE A 30 4.65 9.79 6.12
CA ILE A 30 5.85 9.30 6.80
C ILE A 30 5.60 7.85 7.17
N ILE A 31 6.55 6.97 6.84
CA ILE A 31 6.46 5.54 7.13
C ILE A 31 7.32 5.26 8.36
N HIS A 32 6.70 4.73 9.41
CA HIS A 32 7.37 4.27 10.61
C HIS A 32 7.37 2.75 10.64
N THR A 33 8.54 2.13 10.64
CA THR A 33 8.65 0.69 10.88
C THR A 33 8.27 0.40 12.32
N VAL A 34 7.20 -0.34 12.53
CA VAL A 34 6.76 -0.81 13.85
C VAL A 34 7.64 -1.99 14.25
N ARG A 35 7.83 -2.93 13.33
CA ARG A 35 8.73 -4.08 13.48
C ARG A 35 9.07 -4.69 12.13
N THR A 36 10.22 -5.35 12.07
CA THR A 36 10.53 -6.30 11.00
C THR A 36 9.95 -7.66 11.35
N VAL A 37 9.06 -8.16 10.51
CA VAL A 37 8.40 -9.46 10.67
C VAL A 37 9.39 -10.58 10.38
N GLY A 38 10.14 -10.45 9.28
CA GLY A 38 11.14 -11.45 8.89
C GLY A 38 11.63 -11.29 7.46
N THR A 39 12.22 -12.36 6.94
CA THR A 39 12.63 -12.47 5.54
C THR A 39 11.97 -13.69 4.92
N TYR A 40 11.22 -13.46 3.84
CA TYR A 40 10.35 -14.43 3.18
C TYR A 40 10.57 -14.36 1.68
N SER A 41 10.78 -15.51 1.03
CA SER A 41 11.24 -15.58 -0.37
C SER A 41 12.45 -14.66 -0.71
N GLY A 42 13.28 -14.35 0.28
CA GLY A 42 14.44 -13.46 0.14
C GLY A 42 14.16 -11.96 0.32
N TYR A 43 12.90 -11.57 0.57
CA TYR A 43 12.49 -10.18 0.79
C TYR A 43 12.25 -9.90 2.26
N ARG A 44 12.68 -8.72 2.74
CA ARG A 44 12.34 -8.25 4.09
C ARG A 44 10.89 -7.82 4.11
N VAL A 45 10.15 -8.29 5.11
CA VAL A 45 8.77 -7.88 5.37
C VAL A 45 8.72 -7.11 6.68
N ASP A 46 8.18 -5.89 6.63
CA ASP A 46 7.98 -5.05 7.82
C ASP A 46 6.50 -4.74 8.02
N CYS A 47 6.07 -4.72 9.28
CA CYS A 47 4.82 -4.08 9.70
C CYS A 47 5.13 -2.59 9.91
N VAL A 48 4.36 -1.72 9.25
CA VAL A 48 4.59 -0.27 9.26
C VAL A 48 3.35 0.49 9.67
N TRP A 49 3.58 1.70 10.16
CA TRP A 49 2.58 2.72 10.43
C TRP A 49 2.80 3.93 9.52
N PHE A 50 1.77 4.30 8.76
CA PHE A 50 1.70 5.50 7.94
C PHE A 50 1.15 6.67 8.76
N GLU A 51 2.00 7.67 8.97
CA GLU A 51 1.62 8.95 9.53
C GLU A 51 1.18 9.88 8.39
N HIS A 52 -0.10 10.26 8.41
CA HIS A 52 -0.67 11.22 7.47
C HIS A 52 -0.66 12.60 8.12
N LYS A 53 0.13 13.53 7.58
CA LYS A 53 0.05 14.94 7.98
C LYS A 53 -1.23 15.54 7.41
N ASP A 54 -2.04 16.13 8.28
CA ASP A 54 -3.24 16.91 7.95
C ASP A 54 -4.50 16.12 7.52
N ALA A 55 -4.44 14.78 7.45
CA ALA A 55 -5.61 13.95 7.22
C ALA A 55 -6.16 13.42 8.55
N ASN A 56 -7.39 13.79 8.90
CA ASN A 56 -8.10 13.22 10.04
C ASN A 56 -8.69 11.87 9.61
N VAL A 57 -7.83 10.86 9.51
CA VAL A 57 -8.22 9.53 9.08
C VAL A 57 -8.78 8.78 10.28
N VAL A 58 -10.10 8.58 10.30
CA VAL A 58 -10.76 7.80 11.35
C VAL A 58 -10.28 6.36 11.21
N ALA A 59 -9.52 5.89 12.19
CA ALA A 59 -9.06 4.52 12.19
C ALA A 59 -10.21 3.57 12.51
N VAL A 60 -10.39 2.53 11.69
CA VAL A 60 -11.30 1.42 11.97
C VAL A 60 -10.46 0.17 12.22
N VAL A 61 -10.88 -0.67 13.16
CA VAL A 61 -10.21 -1.96 13.40
C VAL A 61 -10.65 -2.92 12.30
N GLU A 62 -9.69 -3.40 11.51
CA GLU A 62 -9.96 -4.28 10.38
C GLU A 62 -9.00 -5.49 10.39
N GLU A 63 -9.49 -6.63 9.92
CA GLU A 63 -8.67 -7.81 9.67
C GLU A 63 -7.84 -7.62 8.41
N TYR A 64 -6.52 -7.75 8.51
CA TYR A 64 -5.64 -7.76 7.35
C TYR A 64 -5.48 -9.19 6.83
N THR A 65 -6.07 -9.46 5.67
CA THR A 65 -6.04 -10.76 4.99
C THR A 65 -5.41 -10.66 3.60
N VAL A 66 -4.64 -11.66 3.19
CA VAL A 66 -4.12 -11.81 1.81
C VAL A 66 -4.40 -13.24 1.35
N ASP A 67 -5.08 -13.42 0.21
CA ASP A 67 -5.43 -14.75 -0.32
C ASP A 67 -6.11 -15.68 0.72
N ASP A 68 -7.11 -15.14 1.42
CA ASP A 68 -7.81 -15.78 2.55
C ASP A 68 -6.93 -16.14 3.76
N VAL A 69 -5.63 -15.80 3.76
CA VAL A 69 -4.76 -15.93 4.92
C VAL A 69 -4.91 -14.70 5.81
N TYR A 70 -5.48 -14.93 7.00
CA TYR A 70 -5.50 -13.94 8.07
C TYR A 70 -4.10 -13.71 8.63
N ILE A 71 -3.67 -12.45 8.72
CA ILE A 71 -2.35 -12.08 9.24
C ILE A 71 -2.47 -11.41 10.60
N GLN A 72 -3.21 -10.30 10.69
CA GLN A 72 -3.38 -9.55 11.94
C GLN A 72 -4.58 -8.62 11.85
N THR A 73 -5.18 -8.28 13.00
CA THR A 73 -6.16 -7.22 13.13
C THR A 73 -5.48 -5.93 13.63
N PHE A 74 -5.65 -4.81 12.93
CA PHE A 74 -5.06 -3.53 13.34
C PHE A 74 -5.90 -2.31 12.89
N PRO A 75 -5.60 -1.10 13.40
CA PRO A 75 -6.26 0.12 12.96
C PRO A 75 -5.91 0.48 11.50
N ASP A 76 -6.88 0.39 10.59
CA ASP A 76 -6.77 0.78 9.18
C ASP A 76 -7.16 2.26 8.98
N PRO A 77 -6.55 3.01 8.04
CA PRO A 77 -5.55 2.63 7.02
C PRO A 77 -4.10 2.83 7.44
N SER A 78 -3.88 3.18 8.70
CA SER A 78 -2.58 3.59 9.17
C SER A 78 -1.58 2.44 9.25
N TYR A 79 -1.98 1.20 9.52
CA TYR A 79 -1.07 0.06 9.57
C TYR A 79 -1.11 -0.76 8.29
N LYS A 80 0.05 -1.23 7.79
CA LYS A 80 0.15 -2.15 6.64
C LYS A 80 1.40 -3.03 6.75
N TYR A 81 1.49 -4.04 5.88
CA TYR A 81 2.72 -4.78 5.62
C TYR A 81 3.39 -4.35 4.32
N LEU A 82 4.70 -4.11 4.38
CA LEU A 82 5.53 -3.78 3.23
C LEU A 82 6.57 -4.87 2.98
N VAL A 83 6.75 -5.22 1.71
CA VAL A 83 7.78 -6.12 1.22
C VAL A 83 8.84 -5.29 0.50
N TYR A 84 10.05 -5.26 1.05
CA TYR A 84 11.15 -4.44 0.54
C TYR A 84 11.91 -5.19 -0.55
N LEU A 85 11.87 -4.65 -1.77
CA LEU A 85 12.67 -5.10 -2.91
C LEU A 85 14.13 -4.67 -2.75
N ASN A 86 14.34 -3.53 -2.08
CA ASN A 86 15.61 -3.01 -1.58
C ASN A 86 15.33 -1.92 -0.52
N ASP A 87 16.37 -1.27 0.01
CA ASP A 87 16.23 -0.28 1.10
C ASP A 87 15.35 0.94 0.77
N LYS A 88 15.11 1.22 -0.52
CA LYS A 88 14.37 2.40 -0.99
C LYS A 88 13.10 2.06 -1.76
N ASP A 89 12.85 0.78 -2.00
CA ASP A 89 11.79 0.31 -2.87
C ASP A 89 11.03 -0.83 -2.21
N TRP A 90 9.71 -0.71 -2.19
CA TRP A 90 8.83 -1.61 -1.47
C TRP A 90 7.46 -1.64 -2.14
N VAL A 91 6.75 -2.74 -1.91
CA VAL A 91 5.36 -2.94 -2.32
C VAL A 91 4.53 -3.42 -1.13
N HIS A 92 3.22 -3.26 -1.19
CA HIS A 92 2.34 -3.85 -0.17
C HIS A 92 2.35 -5.38 -0.28
N LEU A 93 2.15 -6.07 0.84
CA LEU A 93 2.20 -7.53 0.90
C LEU A 93 1.22 -8.23 -0.07
N ASN A 94 0.00 -7.70 -0.22
CA ASN A 94 -0.97 -8.24 -1.18
C ASN A 94 -0.47 -8.12 -2.63
N ILE A 95 0.15 -7.00 -2.99
CA ILE A 95 0.74 -6.79 -4.32
C ILE A 95 1.93 -7.74 -4.51
N ALA A 96 2.78 -7.89 -3.50
CA ALA A 96 3.91 -8.83 -3.56
C ALA A 96 3.46 -10.28 -3.79
N TYR A 97 2.34 -10.68 -3.18
CA TYR A 97 1.72 -11.99 -3.42
C TYR A 97 1.18 -12.12 -4.85
N GLU A 98 0.40 -11.13 -5.31
CA GLU A 98 -0.15 -11.10 -6.67
C GLU A 98 0.94 -11.15 -7.76
N GLU A 99 2.10 -10.54 -7.50
CA GLU A 99 3.28 -10.55 -8.38
C GLU A 99 4.16 -11.81 -8.24
N GLY A 100 3.85 -12.70 -7.29
CA GLY A 100 4.60 -13.94 -7.05
C GLY A 100 5.95 -13.74 -6.35
N LEU A 101 6.17 -12.58 -5.72
CA LEU A 101 7.37 -12.28 -4.92
C LEU A 101 7.30 -12.92 -3.53
N ILE A 102 6.09 -13.10 -3.03
CA ILE A 102 5.77 -13.80 -1.79
C ILE A 102 4.88 -14.99 -2.14
N THR A 103 5.18 -16.15 -1.59
CA THR A 103 4.40 -17.38 -1.81
C THR A 103 3.27 -17.52 -0.80
N HIS A 104 2.31 -18.42 -1.04
CA HIS A 104 1.27 -18.71 -0.06
C HIS A 104 1.88 -19.28 1.25
N ASP A 105 2.92 -20.12 1.16
CA ASP A 105 3.64 -20.63 2.33
C ASP A 105 4.31 -19.50 3.14
N ASP A 106 4.84 -18.48 2.46
CA ASP A 106 5.35 -17.27 3.13
C ASP A 106 4.22 -16.51 3.85
N LEU A 107 3.02 -16.40 3.26
CA LEU A 107 1.88 -15.76 3.93
C LEU A 107 1.51 -16.48 5.22
N LEU A 108 1.49 -17.81 5.22
CA LEU A 108 1.24 -18.61 6.41
C LEU A 108 2.33 -18.40 7.47
N ALA A 109 3.59 -18.33 7.07
CA ALA A 109 4.72 -18.09 7.98
C ALA A 109 4.75 -16.64 8.51
N ILE A 110 4.29 -15.66 7.72
CA ILE A 110 4.08 -14.27 8.16
C ILE A 110 2.96 -14.24 9.20
N ALA A 111 1.82 -14.87 8.94
CA ALA A 111 0.71 -14.95 9.89
C ALA A 111 1.14 -15.60 11.22
N GLU A 112 1.90 -16.70 11.17
CA GLU A 112 2.43 -17.35 12.37
C GLU A 112 3.37 -16.43 13.16
N ALA A 113 4.26 -15.70 12.49
CA ALA A 113 5.17 -14.76 13.13
C ALA A 113 4.44 -13.57 13.79
N GLU A 114 3.27 -13.22 13.23
CA GLU A 114 2.48 -12.06 13.64
C GLU A 114 1.42 -12.39 14.71
N ALA A 115 1.05 -13.67 14.85
CA ALA A 115 0.07 -14.14 15.83
C ALA A 115 0.29 -13.64 17.28
N PRO A 116 1.52 -13.54 17.83
CA PRO A 116 1.74 -13.00 19.18
C PRO A 116 1.38 -11.52 19.34
N TYR A 117 1.24 -10.78 18.24
CA TYR A 117 0.95 -9.34 18.24
C TYR A 117 -0.51 -9.03 17.93
N ASP A 118 -1.32 -10.03 17.57
CA ASP A 118 -2.77 -9.89 17.37
C ASP A 118 -3.49 -9.77 18.72
N ASN A 119 -3.33 -8.61 19.34
CA ASN A 119 -3.90 -8.29 20.65
C ASN A 119 -5.30 -7.69 20.57
N LEU A 120 -5.68 -7.12 19.41
CA LEU A 120 -7.00 -6.50 19.23
C LEU A 120 -8.13 -7.51 19.08
N LYS A 121 -7.81 -8.77 18.73
CA LYS A 121 -8.77 -9.87 18.75
C LYS A 121 -9.12 -10.37 20.16
N ASN A 122 -8.23 -10.16 21.13
CA ASN A 122 -8.43 -10.63 22.51
C ASN A 122 -9.29 -9.68 23.35
N ASP A 123 -9.65 -8.52 22.83
CA ASP A 123 -10.52 -7.55 23.50
C ASP A 123 -12.01 -7.80 23.23
N GLU A 124 -12.43 -8.98 22.76
CA GLU A 124 -13.86 -9.41 22.79
C GLU A 124 -14.38 -9.72 24.23
N GLU A 125 -13.86 -9.01 25.23
CA GLU A 125 -14.54 -8.74 26.50
C GLU A 125 -14.95 -7.24 26.53
N TRP A 126 -15.92 -6.85 25.70
CA TRP A 126 -16.68 -5.59 25.88
C TRP A 126 -18.16 -5.86 26.06
#